data_AF-A0AAD8ZWB9-F1
#
_entry.id   AF-A0AAD8ZWB9-F1
#
_cell.length_a   1.000
_cell.length_b   1.000
_cell.length_c   1.000
_cell.angle_alpha   90.00
_cell.angle_beta   90.00
_cell.angle_gamma   90.00
#
_symmetry.space_group_name_H-M   'P 1'
#
loop_
_entity.id
_entity.type
_entity.pdbx_description
1 polymer ?
#
loop_
_entity_poly.entity_id
_entity_poly.type
_entity_poly.pdbx_seq_one_letter_code
_entity_poly.pdbx_strand_id
1 'polypeptide(L)'
;SHDAVLRFNSAPTEGYTKDVGTKTTLRLVNSQLIMSEKADFLNDPQYSTGVLIMWDPSPYSRNLDEWYKKPDFNFHERYHEYRRLHPEQPFYILSPSMQWDLWDVIQENSPIDIQPNPPSSGMLGIIVMMNLCQQISVYEFLSSSRKTALCHYYEEEYNWQCTTGHYHPLIFEKRLVQHMNRGSKFDLVTFGKVTLDGYSLHTC
;
A
#
# COMPACT_ATOMS: atom_id res chain seq x y z
N SER A 1 11.45 -6.11 -16.21
CA SER A 1 10.52 -7.15 -15.73
C SER A 1 10.96 -7.53 -14.33
N HIS A 2 10.02 -7.66 -13.39
CA HIS A 2 10.28 -7.98 -11.97
C HIS A 2 9.77 -9.37 -11.63
N ASP A 3 10.36 -10.02 -10.63
CA ASP A 3 9.93 -11.35 -10.17
C ASP A 3 8.53 -11.30 -9.55
N ALA A 4 8.29 -10.30 -8.68
CA ALA A 4 7.02 -10.05 -8.00
C ALA A 4 6.48 -8.64 -8.27
N VAL A 5 5.15 -8.48 -8.23
CA VAL A 5 4.45 -7.18 -8.32
C VAL A 5 3.41 -7.09 -7.19
N LEU A 6 3.51 -6.03 -6.39
CA LEU A 6 2.51 -5.66 -5.39
C LEU A 6 1.53 -4.61 -5.98
N ARG A 7 0.22 -4.83 -5.80
CA ARG A 7 -0.83 -3.85 -6.13
C ARG A 7 -1.66 -3.50 -4.89
N PHE A 8 -2.47 -2.45 -5.01
CA PHE A 8 -3.27 -1.93 -3.90
C PHE A 8 -4.75 -1.98 -4.22
N ASN A 9 -5.56 -2.33 -3.21
CA ASN A 9 -7.02 -2.18 -3.24
C ASN A 9 -7.65 -2.72 -4.55
N SER A 10 -8.54 -1.97 -5.18
CA SER A 10 -9.26 -2.33 -6.40
C SER A 10 -8.50 -2.04 -7.69
N ALA A 11 -7.19 -1.74 -7.63
CA ALA A 11 -6.41 -1.34 -8.79
C ALA A 11 -6.37 -2.49 -9.84
N PRO A 12 -7.03 -2.32 -11.01
CA PRO A 12 -7.19 -3.40 -11.98
C PRO A 12 -6.02 -3.45 -12.96
N THR A 13 -5.83 -4.57 -13.63
CA THR A 13 -4.90 -4.71 -14.76
C THR A 13 -5.59 -4.72 -16.11
N GLU A 14 -6.79 -5.30 -16.18
CA GLU A 14 -7.59 -5.36 -17.39
C GLU A 14 -7.96 -3.94 -17.86
N GLY A 15 -7.87 -3.69 -19.17
CA GLY A 15 -8.03 -2.34 -19.74
C GLY A 15 -6.78 -1.44 -19.66
N TYR A 16 -5.83 -1.73 -18.76
CA TYR A 16 -4.68 -0.85 -18.47
C TYR A 16 -3.31 -1.52 -18.66
N THR A 17 -3.26 -2.71 -19.26
CA THR A 17 -2.06 -3.57 -19.28
C THR A 17 -0.82 -2.93 -19.89
N LYS A 18 -0.97 -1.98 -20.82
CA LYS A 18 0.15 -1.24 -21.41
C LYS A 18 0.85 -0.31 -20.40
N ASP A 19 0.08 0.26 -19.48
CA ASP A 19 0.57 1.23 -18.51
C ASP A 19 0.98 0.57 -17.20
N VAL A 20 0.21 -0.43 -16.74
CA VAL A 20 0.39 -1.04 -15.42
C VAL A 20 0.85 -2.49 -15.44
N GLY A 21 0.97 -3.10 -16.62
CA GLY A 21 1.30 -4.51 -16.78
C GLY A 21 0.17 -5.47 -16.39
N THR A 22 0.45 -6.77 -16.43
CA THR A 22 -0.53 -7.85 -16.19
C THR A 22 -0.29 -8.65 -14.91
N LYS A 23 0.93 -8.62 -14.37
CA LYS A 23 1.30 -9.43 -13.20
C LYS A 23 0.75 -8.82 -11.91
N THR A 24 0.20 -9.67 -11.05
CA THR A 24 -0.10 -9.38 -9.63
C THR A 24 0.36 -10.59 -8.82
N THR A 25 1.36 -10.39 -7.96
CA THR A 25 1.90 -11.44 -7.09
C THR A 25 1.40 -11.26 -5.67
N LEU A 26 1.33 -10.00 -5.21
CA LEU A 26 0.73 -9.62 -3.94
C LEU A 26 -0.30 -8.51 -4.18
N ARG A 27 -1.34 -8.47 -3.35
CA ARG A 27 -2.27 -7.34 -3.28
C ARG A 27 -2.51 -6.96 -1.83
N LEU A 28 -2.18 -5.71 -1.49
CA LEU A 28 -2.45 -5.12 -0.18
C LEU A 28 -3.79 -4.38 -0.24
N VAL A 29 -4.73 -4.77 0.61
CA VAL A 29 -6.07 -4.17 0.71
C VAL A 29 -6.28 -3.56 2.09
N ASN A 30 -7.02 -2.45 2.18
CA ASN A 30 -7.48 -1.97 3.48
C ASN A 30 -8.80 -2.66 3.88
N SER A 31 -9.12 -2.63 5.18
CA SER A 31 -10.34 -3.20 5.74
C SER A 31 -11.62 -2.53 5.22
N GLN A 32 -11.57 -1.23 4.94
CA GLN A 32 -12.68 -0.49 4.30
C GLN A 32 -13.10 -1.11 2.96
N LEU A 33 -12.14 -1.50 2.13
CA LEU A 33 -12.41 -2.13 0.83
C LEU A 33 -13.07 -3.48 0.98
N ILE A 34 -12.62 -4.30 1.93
CA ILE A 34 -13.19 -5.62 2.21
C ILE A 34 -14.68 -5.50 2.57
N MET A 35 -15.03 -4.41 3.25
CA MET A 35 -16.40 -4.09 3.66
C MET A 35 -17.22 -3.35 2.59
N SER A 36 -16.60 -2.93 1.49
CA SER A 36 -17.28 -2.15 0.45
C SER A 36 -18.12 -3.03 -0.47
N GLU A 37 -19.41 -2.74 -0.59
CA GLU A 37 -20.27 -3.40 -1.58
C GLU A 37 -19.81 -3.11 -3.02
N LYS A 38 -19.37 -1.88 -3.30
CA LYS A 38 -18.87 -1.47 -4.63
C LYS A 38 -17.68 -2.31 -5.08
N ALA A 39 -16.82 -2.72 -4.14
CA ALA A 39 -15.62 -3.49 -4.45
C ALA A 39 -15.92 -4.96 -4.77
N ASP A 40 -17.11 -5.47 -4.41
CA ASP A 40 -17.53 -6.86 -4.58
C ASP A 40 -16.45 -7.89 -4.21
N PHE A 41 -15.78 -7.66 -3.07
CA PHE A 41 -14.54 -8.35 -2.69
C PHE A 41 -14.61 -9.88 -2.70
N LEU A 42 -15.78 -10.46 -2.43
CA LEU A 42 -15.97 -11.91 -2.38
C LEU A 42 -16.12 -12.55 -3.77
N ASN A 43 -16.58 -11.80 -4.77
CA ASN A 43 -16.93 -12.36 -6.08
C ASN A 43 -16.01 -11.86 -7.19
N ASP A 44 -15.41 -10.68 -7.05
CA ASP A 44 -14.54 -10.12 -8.09
C ASP A 44 -13.26 -10.98 -8.25
N PRO A 45 -13.03 -11.55 -9.45
CA PRO A 45 -11.88 -12.43 -9.72
C PRO A 45 -10.52 -11.77 -9.45
N GLN A 46 -10.43 -10.44 -9.45
CA GLN A 46 -9.16 -9.74 -9.21
C GLN A 46 -8.57 -10.03 -7.82
N TYR A 47 -9.42 -10.35 -6.84
CA TYR A 47 -8.98 -10.68 -5.49
C TYR A 47 -8.59 -12.15 -5.36
N SER A 48 -8.99 -13.02 -6.29
CA SER A 48 -8.61 -14.44 -6.32
C SER A 48 -7.19 -14.71 -6.87
N THR A 49 -6.39 -13.66 -7.09
CA THR A 49 -5.06 -13.74 -7.71
C THR A 49 -3.94 -13.41 -6.71
N GLY A 50 -2.95 -14.30 -6.63
CA GLY A 50 -1.73 -14.07 -5.83
C GLY A 50 -1.99 -14.12 -4.32
N VAL A 51 -1.08 -13.51 -3.56
CA VAL A 51 -1.19 -13.41 -2.10
C VAL A 51 -1.96 -12.14 -1.73
N LEU A 52 -2.97 -12.29 -0.87
CA LEU A 52 -3.64 -11.15 -0.27
C LEU A 52 -3.01 -10.79 1.08
N ILE A 53 -2.90 -9.50 1.34
CA ILE A 53 -2.58 -8.96 2.66
C ILE A 53 -3.63 -7.89 2.95
N MET A 54 -4.26 -7.95 4.11
CA MET A 54 -5.13 -6.88 4.57
C MET A 54 -4.52 -6.12 5.74
N TRP A 55 -4.94 -4.87 5.91
CA TRP A 55 -4.63 -4.08 7.09
C TRP A 55 -5.84 -3.23 7.49
N ASP A 56 -5.93 -2.90 8.77
CA ASP A 56 -7.01 -2.09 9.35
C ASP A 56 -6.37 -1.06 10.29
N PRO A 57 -6.76 0.23 10.25
CA PRO A 57 -6.30 1.23 11.21
C PRO A 57 -6.46 0.75 12.65
N SER A 58 -5.39 0.87 13.43
CA SER A 58 -5.38 0.44 14.83
C SER A 58 -5.15 1.61 15.79
N PRO A 59 -5.48 1.50 17.08
CA PRO A 59 -5.10 2.52 18.07
C PRO A 59 -3.58 2.60 18.22
N TYR A 60 -3.06 3.81 18.54
CA TYR A 60 -1.63 4.05 18.76
C TYR A 60 -1.03 3.19 19.89
N SER A 61 -1.85 2.61 20.77
CA SER A 61 -1.40 1.67 21.80
C SER A 61 -0.71 0.42 21.24
N ARG A 62 -0.88 0.12 19.95
CA ARG A 62 -0.36 -1.09 19.26
C ARG A 62 -0.89 -2.39 19.88
N ASN A 63 -1.88 -2.31 20.77
CA ASN A 63 -2.36 -3.47 21.50
C ASN A 63 -3.27 -4.32 20.61
N LEU A 64 -2.85 -5.57 20.38
CA LEU A 64 -3.57 -6.51 19.51
C LEU A 64 -4.97 -6.82 20.04
N ASP A 65 -5.12 -7.02 21.34
CA ASP A 65 -6.42 -7.38 21.95
C ASP A 65 -7.41 -6.21 21.93
N GLU A 66 -6.91 -4.98 22.14
CA GLU A 66 -7.71 -3.76 22.04
C GLU A 66 -8.21 -3.55 20.61
N TRP A 67 -7.31 -3.67 19.64
CA TRP A 67 -7.64 -3.57 18.22
C TRP A 67 -8.62 -4.67 17.78
N TYR A 68 -8.39 -5.92 18.16
CA TYR A 68 -9.27 -7.03 17.80
C TYR A 68 -10.70 -6.85 18.36
N LYS A 69 -10.84 -6.26 19.54
CA LYS A 69 -12.17 -5.97 20.13
C LYS A 69 -12.88 -4.80 19.45
N LYS A 70 -12.12 -3.87 18.87
CA LYS A 70 -12.65 -2.64 18.26
C LYS A 70 -11.80 -2.25 17.03
N PRO A 71 -11.92 -3.00 15.92
CA PRO A 71 -11.29 -2.61 14.66
C PRO A 71 -11.98 -1.37 14.10
N ASP A 72 -11.31 -0.66 13.19
CA ASP A 72 -11.89 0.51 12.52
C ASP A 72 -13.05 0.08 11.60
N PHE A 73 -12.88 -1.06 10.92
CA PHE A 73 -13.94 -1.73 10.16
C PHE A 73 -14.15 -3.16 10.68
N ASN A 74 -15.41 -3.60 10.82
CA ASN A 74 -15.72 -4.95 11.29
C ASN A 74 -15.55 -6.01 10.18
N PHE A 75 -14.30 -6.21 9.73
CA PHE A 75 -13.95 -7.06 8.59
C PHE A 75 -13.94 -8.57 8.91
N HIS A 76 -14.02 -8.97 10.18
CA HIS A 76 -13.79 -10.35 10.61
C HIS A 76 -14.67 -11.36 9.88
N GLU A 77 -15.98 -11.11 9.79
CA GLU A 77 -16.91 -12.03 9.14
C GLU A 77 -16.63 -12.17 7.64
N ARG A 78 -16.46 -11.05 6.93
CA ARG A 78 -16.08 -11.00 5.51
C ARG A 78 -14.75 -11.69 5.24
N TYR A 79 -13.75 -11.49 6.11
CA TYR A 79 -12.47 -12.17 6.01
C TYR A 79 -12.62 -13.68 6.18
N HIS A 80 -13.39 -14.14 7.18
CA HIS A 80 -13.66 -15.56 7.37
C HIS A 80 -14.44 -16.18 6.21
N GLU A 81 -15.42 -15.47 5.65
CA GLU A 81 -16.17 -15.90 4.49
C GLU A 81 -15.24 -16.09 3.28
N TYR A 82 -14.40 -15.10 2.98
CA TYR A 82 -13.39 -15.21 1.92
C TYR A 82 -12.46 -16.42 2.13
N ARG A 83 -11.97 -16.63 3.36
CA ARG A 83 -11.10 -17.78 3.68
C ARG A 83 -11.79 -19.13 3.48
N ARG A 84 -13.12 -19.22 3.68
CA ARG A 84 -13.89 -20.44 3.38
C ARG A 84 -14.03 -20.68 1.88
N LEU A 85 -14.20 -19.62 1.09
CA LEU A 85 -14.33 -19.70 -0.37
C LEU A 85 -12.99 -20.00 -1.05
N HIS A 86 -11.88 -19.49 -0.50
CA HIS A 86 -10.54 -19.58 -1.09
C HIS A 86 -9.50 -20.15 -0.10
N PRO A 87 -9.67 -21.39 0.40
CA PRO A 87 -8.83 -21.93 1.47
C PRO A 87 -7.34 -22.00 1.10
N GLU A 88 -7.04 -22.30 -0.16
CA GLU A 88 -5.67 -22.49 -0.66
C GLU A 88 -4.94 -21.18 -0.97
N GLN A 89 -5.66 -20.07 -1.17
CA GLN A 89 -5.03 -18.79 -1.47
C GLN A 89 -4.48 -18.16 -0.19
N PRO A 90 -3.20 -17.78 -0.11
CA PRO A 90 -2.69 -17.12 1.09
C PRO A 90 -3.33 -15.73 1.28
N PHE A 91 -3.93 -15.51 2.45
CA PHE A 91 -4.51 -14.22 2.82
C PHE A 91 -4.14 -13.86 4.27
N TYR A 92 -3.27 -12.88 4.43
CA TYR A 92 -2.72 -12.47 5.72
C TYR A 92 -3.35 -11.20 6.26
N ILE A 93 -3.26 -11.01 7.57
CA ILE A 93 -3.61 -9.77 8.27
C ILE A 93 -2.31 -9.14 8.76
N LEU A 94 -2.04 -7.90 8.36
CA LEU A 94 -0.88 -7.14 8.80
C LEU A 94 -1.05 -6.77 10.28
N SER A 95 0.03 -6.95 11.07
CA SER A 95 0.01 -6.59 12.49
C SER A 95 -0.39 -5.13 12.70
N PRO A 96 -1.29 -4.81 13.65
CA PRO A 96 -1.65 -3.43 13.97
C PRO A 96 -0.45 -2.58 14.38
N SER A 97 0.55 -3.18 15.04
CA SER A 97 1.75 -2.46 15.51
C SER A 97 2.57 -1.85 14.38
N MET A 98 2.69 -2.56 13.24
CA MET A 98 3.56 -2.18 12.13
C MET A 98 3.23 -0.79 11.56
N GLN A 99 1.95 -0.40 11.62
CA GLN A 99 1.48 0.89 11.13
C GLN A 99 2.05 2.05 11.94
N TRP A 100 2.08 1.90 13.27
CA TRP A 100 2.52 2.95 14.18
C TRP A 100 4.03 2.92 14.40
N ASP A 101 4.67 1.76 14.30
CA ASP A 101 6.13 1.67 14.26
C ASP A 101 6.67 2.41 13.03
N LEU A 102 6.00 2.27 11.87
CA LEU A 102 6.34 3.03 10.67
C LEU A 102 5.98 4.52 10.78
N TRP A 103 4.86 4.84 11.41
CA TRP A 103 4.46 6.23 11.64
C TRP A 103 5.50 6.97 12.49
N ASP A 104 6.01 6.35 13.56
CA ASP A 104 7.05 6.94 14.42
C ASP A 104 8.30 7.27 13.59
N VAL A 105 8.76 6.35 12.72
CA VAL A 105 9.89 6.60 11.83
C VAL A 105 9.63 7.79 10.90
N ILE A 106 8.43 7.90 10.33
CA ILE A 106 8.07 9.04 9.47
C ILE A 106 8.05 10.34 10.29
N GLN A 107 7.49 10.32 11.50
CA GLN A 107 7.43 11.47 12.39
C GLN A 107 8.83 11.93 12.82
N GLU A 108 9.71 11.01 13.21
CA GLU A 108 11.10 11.32 13.59
C GLU A 108 11.91 11.92 12.43
N ASN A 109 11.57 11.58 11.19
CA ASN A 109 12.18 12.13 9.98
C ASN A 109 11.43 13.35 9.42
N SER A 110 10.45 13.89 10.16
CA SER A 110 9.64 15.04 9.75
C SER A 110 9.95 16.29 10.58
N PRO A 111 10.03 17.48 9.97
CA PRO A 111 10.37 18.71 10.67
C PRO A 111 9.19 19.29 11.49
N ILE A 112 8.00 18.70 11.36
CA ILE A 112 6.77 19.15 12.02
C ILE A 112 5.93 17.92 12.43
N ASP A 113 4.97 18.14 13.31
CA ASP A 113 3.97 17.13 13.68
C ASP A 113 3.16 16.73 12.44
N ILE A 114 3.14 15.43 12.14
CA ILE A 114 2.44 14.88 10.97
C ILE A 114 0.99 14.51 11.35
N GLN A 115 0.19 14.17 10.34
CA GLN A 115 -1.19 13.71 10.56
C GLN A 115 -1.20 12.52 11.54
N PRO A 116 -2.02 12.55 12.60
CA PRO A 116 -2.09 11.49 13.60
C PRO A 116 -2.94 10.30 13.11
N ASN A 117 -2.72 9.88 11.86
CA ASN A 117 -3.37 8.78 11.17
C ASN A 117 -2.29 7.84 10.62
N PRO A 118 -2.60 6.55 10.42
CA PRO A 118 -1.62 5.58 9.95
C PRO A 118 -1.06 5.94 8.57
N PRO A 119 0.15 5.45 8.22
CA PRO A 119 0.72 5.60 6.88
C PRO A 119 -0.21 5.03 5.79
N SER A 120 -0.06 5.52 4.57
CA SER A 120 -0.84 5.03 3.43
C SER A 120 -0.57 3.56 3.13
N SER A 121 -1.52 2.88 2.47
CA SER A 121 -1.29 1.52 1.95
C SER A 121 -0.05 1.45 1.05
N GLY A 122 0.24 2.52 0.31
CA GLY A 122 1.43 2.63 -0.53
C GLY A 122 2.72 2.50 0.28
N MET A 123 2.84 3.25 1.37
CA MET A 123 4.03 3.19 2.23
C MET A 123 4.12 1.86 2.98
N LEU A 124 3.01 1.33 3.51
CA LEU A 124 3.00 -0.01 4.12
C LEU A 124 3.48 -1.09 3.13
N GLY A 125 3.02 -1.01 1.88
CA GLY A 125 3.43 -1.89 0.80
C GLY A 125 4.92 -1.80 0.46
N ILE A 126 5.49 -0.59 0.47
CA ILE A 126 6.95 -0.39 0.30
C ILE A 126 7.72 -1.16 1.36
N ILE A 127 7.35 -1.01 2.64
CA ILE A 127 8.02 -1.70 3.75
C ILE A 127 7.86 -3.22 3.66
N VAL A 128 6.67 -3.72 3.29
CA VAL A 128 6.46 -5.14 3.03
C VAL A 128 7.42 -5.64 1.94
N MET A 129 7.52 -4.93 0.81
CA MET A 129 8.38 -5.36 -0.29
C MET A 129 9.88 -5.23 0.04
N MET A 130 10.29 -4.26 0.86
CA MET A 130 11.68 -4.16 1.35
C MET A 130 12.07 -5.34 2.25
N ASN A 131 11.11 -5.97 2.94
CA ASN A 131 11.36 -7.19 3.72
C ASN A 131 11.48 -8.45 2.85
N LEU A 132 10.86 -8.45 1.66
CA LEU A 132 10.74 -9.64 0.81
C LEU A 132 11.71 -9.64 -0.38
N CYS A 133 12.23 -8.49 -0.77
CA CYS A 133 13.05 -8.33 -1.98
C CYS A 133 14.41 -7.73 -1.62
N GLN A 134 15.43 -8.00 -2.44
CA GLN A 134 16.73 -7.34 -2.33
C GLN A 134 16.68 -5.91 -2.88
N GLN A 135 15.92 -5.68 -3.94
CA GLN A 135 15.72 -4.37 -4.55
C GLN A 135 14.27 -4.23 -4.95
N ILE A 136 13.70 -3.04 -4.76
CA ILE A 136 12.34 -2.73 -5.17
C ILE A 136 12.31 -1.50 -6.07
N SER A 137 11.43 -1.53 -7.07
CA SER A 137 11.07 -0.36 -7.86
C SER A 137 9.66 0.08 -7.46
N VAL A 138 9.50 1.36 -7.10
CA VAL A 138 8.18 1.93 -6.79
C VAL A 138 7.83 2.93 -7.89
N TYR A 139 6.65 2.77 -8.47
CA TYR A 139 6.18 3.55 -9.62
C TYR A 139 5.06 4.51 -9.22
N GLU A 140 5.16 5.77 -9.66
CA GLU A 140 4.21 6.87 -9.46
C GLU A 140 3.84 7.18 -8.00
N PHE A 141 4.52 6.56 -7.01
CA PHE A 141 4.46 7.00 -5.61
C PHE A 141 5.07 8.40 -5.47
N LEU A 142 6.26 8.59 -6.03
CA LEU A 142 6.75 9.92 -6.39
C LEU A 142 6.34 10.20 -7.83
N SER A 143 5.61 11.30 -8.03
CA SER A 143 5.01 11.61 -9.32
C SER A 143 6.07 11.94 -10.38
N SER A 144 5.88 11.38 -11.58
CA SER A 144 6.63 11.76 -12.78
C SER A 144 6.21 13.13 -13.32
N SER A 145 6.70 13.49 -14.51
CA SER A 145 6.18 14.61 -15.30
C SER A 145 4.70 14.50 -15.66
N ARG A 146 4.09 13.31 -15.50
CA ARG A 146 2.65 13.06 -15.71
C ARG A 146 1.79 13.37 -14.48
N LYS A 147 2.32 14.06 -13.47
CA LYS A 147 1.57 14.46 -12.27
C LYS A 147 0.21 15.08 -12.66
N THR A 148 -0.85 14.57 -12.08
CA THR A 148 -2.24 14.95 -12.37
C THR A 148 -3.07 14.97 -11.09
N ALA A 149 -4.22 15.64 -11.12
CA ALA A 149 -5.22 15.58 -10.07
C ALA A 149 -6.08 14.30 -10.15
N LEU A 150 -6.01 13.55 -11.25
CA LEU A 150 -6.71 12.27 -11.38
C LEU A 150 -6.22 11.31 -10.27
N CYS A 151 -7.13 10.88 -9.40
CA CYS A 151 -6.79 10.15 -8.18
C CYS A 151 -6.27 8.74 -8.48
N HIS A 152 -6.94 8.04 -9.39
CA HIS A 152 -6.59 6.68 -9.80
C HIS A 152 -6.58 6.58 -11.31
N TYR A 153 -5.71 5.73 -11.87
CA TYR A 153 -5.65 5.50 -13.32
C TYR A 153 -6.91 4.83 -13.90
N TYR A 154 -7.77 4.27 -13.02
CA TYR A 154 -8.94 3.47 -13.37
C TYR A 154 -10.27 4.11 -12.95
N GLU A 155 -10.26 5.37 -12.50
CA GLU A 155 -11.46 6.12 -12.13
C GLU A 155 -11.43 7.51 -12.76
N GLU A 156 -12.56 8.21 -12.74
CA GLU A 156 -12.70 9.58 -13.26
C GLU A 156 -12.67 10.65 -12.15
N GLU A 157 -12.31 10.27 -10.92
CA GLU A 157 -12.24 11.20 -9.79
C GLU A 157 -10.97 12.07 -9.85
N TYR A 158 -11.17 13.39 -9.77
CA TYR A 158 -10.09 14.37 -9.66
C TYR A 158 -9.98 14.90 -8.23
N ASN A 159 -8.93 14.50 -7.54
CA ASN A 159 -8.65 14.92 -6.17
C ASN A 159 -7.13 15.01 -5.90
N TRP A 160 -6.61 16.24 -5.71
CA TRP A 160 -5.20 16.45 -5.39
C TRP A 160 -4.77 15.77 -4.09
N GLN A 161 -5.69 15.52 -3.16
CA GLN A 161 -5.41 14.88 -1.88
C GLN A 161 -4.90 13.44 -2.04
N CYS A 162 -5.27 12.74 -3.13
CA CYS A 162 -4.70 11.43 -3.44
C CYS A 162 -3.20 11.49 -3.75
N THR A 163 -2.74 12.64 -4.26
CA THR A 163 -1.31 12.86 -4.57
C THR A 163 -0.55 13.53 -3.43
N THR A 164 -1.18 14.44 -2.67
CA THR A 164 -0.51 15.26 -1.66
C THR A 164 -0.77 14.81 -0.22
N GLY A 165 -1.75 13.95 0.02
CA GLY A 165 -2.20 13.54 1.34
C GLY A 165 -3.33 14.42 1.88
N HIS A 166 -4.16 13.80 2.73
CA HIS A 166 -5.19 14.45 3.54
C HIS A 166 -5.35 13.66 4.85
N TYR A 167 -5.87 12.44 4.78
CA TYR A 167 -5.96 11.53 5.92
C TYR A 167 -4.58 11.01 6.33
N HIS A 168 -3.86 10.36 5.41
CA HIS A 168 -2.51 9.84 5.64
C HIS A 168 -1.44 10.94 5.57
N PRO A 169 -0.29 10.78 6.26
CA PRO A 169 0.87 11.67 6.16
C PRO A 169 1.67 11.50 4.85
N LEU A 170 0.96 11.39 3.72
CA LEU A 170 1.50 10.98 2.43
C LEU A 170 2.62 11.88 1.91
N ILE A 171 2.56 13.20 2.17
CA ILE A 171 3.64 14.10 1.77
C ILE A 171 4.96 13.78 2.49
N PHE A 172 4.90 13.34 3.75
CA PHE A 172 6.06 12.97 4.55
C PHE A 172 6.58 11.59 4.16
N GLU A 173 5.68 10.63 3.88
CA GLU A 173 6.03 9.34 3.28
C GLU A 173 6.81 9.52 1.97
N LYS A 174 6.33 10.41 1.08
CA LYS A 174 7.01 10.73 -0.18
C LYS A 174 8.39 11.34 0.04
N ARG A 175 8.54 12.23 1.03
CA ARG A 175 9.85 12.80 1.38
C ARG A 175 10.82 11.73 1.86
N LEU A 176 10.37 10.81 2.70
CA LEU A 176 11.19 9.69 3.18
C LEU A 176 11.60 8.77 2.03
N VAL A 177 10.66 8.40 1.15
CA VAL A 177 10.96 7.61 -0.06
C VAL A 177 11.92 8.33 -1.00
N GLN A 178 11.78 9.65 -1.17
CA GLN A 178 12.71 10.45 -1.96
C GLN A 178 14.12 10.46 -1.36
N HIS A 179 14.22 10.54 -0.02
CA HIS A 179 15.49 10.50 0.68
C HIS A 179 16.20 9.13 0.53
N MET A 180 15.44 8.04 0.56
CA MET A 180 15.97 6.67 0.42
C MET A 180 16.25 6.25 -1.03
N ASN A 181 15.81 7.03 -2.03
CA ASN A 181 15.91 6.66 -3.44
C ASN A 181 17.37 6.50 -3.90
N ARG A 182 17.68 5.34 -4.48
CA ARG A 182 18.95 5.01 -5.15
C ARG A 182 18.90 5.20 -6.67
N GLY A 183 17.70 5.41 -7.23
CA GLY A 183 17.49 5.62 -8.66
C GLY A 183 17.90 7.02 -9.14
N SER A 184 18.02 7.20 -10.45
CA SER A 184 18.41 8.48 -11.03
C SER A 184 17.25 9.49 -11.01
N LYS A 185 17.58 10.80 -11.03
CA LYS A 185 16.57 11.85 -11.22
C LYS A 185 15.83 11.71 -12.57
N PHE A 186 16.52 11.22 -13.60
CA PHE A 186 15.91 10.95 -14.90
C PHE A 186 14.83 9.89 -14.79
N ASP A 187 15.08 8.79 -14.09
CA ASP A 187 14.08 7.73 -13.90
C ASP A 187 12.85 8.23 -13.16
N LEU A 188 13.06 9.06 -12.13
CA LEU A 188 11.98 9.67 -11.38
C LEU A 188 11.13 10.60 -12.28
N VAL A 189 11.75 11.54 -12.98
CA VAL A 189 11.02 12.53 -13.80
C VAL A 189 10.33 11.87 -14.98
N THR A 190 10.99 10.93 -15.66
CA THR A 190 10.47 10.31 -16.89
C THR A 190 9.48 9.18 -16.59
N PHE A 191 9.76 8.33 -15.61
CA PHE A 191 9.00 7.10 -15.36
C PHE A 191 8.25 7.10 -14.03
N GLY A 192 8.45 8.10 -13.17
CA GLY A 192 7.88 8.09 -11.82
C GLY A 192 8.49 6.96 -10.99
N LYS A 193 9.69 6.50 -11.36
CA LYS A 193 10.31 5.31 -10.78
C LYS A 193 11.34 5.73 -9.74
N VAL A 194 11.19 5.21 -8.53
CA VAL A 194 12.25 5.18 -7.52
C VAL A 194 12.75 3.76 -7.32
N THR A 195 14.02 3.62 -6.95
CA THR A 195 14.66 2.35 -6.60
C THR A 195 15.06 2.39 -5.14
N LEU A 196 14.65 1.40 -4.36
CA LEU A 196 15.02 1.27 -2.95
C LEU A 196 15.71 -0.08 -2.72
N ASP A 197 16.66 -0.11 -1.80
CA ASP A 197 17.29 -1.34 -1.33
C ASP A 197 16.37 -2.01 -0.32
N GLY A 198 16.22 -3.33 -0.39
CA GLY A 198 15.54 -4.09 0.64
C GLY A 198 16.45 -4.35 1.83
N TYR A 199 15.84 -4.71 2.97
CA TYR A 199 16.55 -4.85 4.24
C TYR A 199 17.65 -5.92 4.21
N SER A 200 17.50 -6.94 3.37
CA SER A 200 18.53 -7.98 3.18
C SER A 200 19.87 -7.47 2.62
N LEU A 201 19.92 -6.25 2.06
CA LEU A 201 21.14 -5.63 1.56
C LEU A 201 21.83 -4.71 2.58
N HIS A 202 21.25 -4.53 3.77
CA HIS A 202 21.83 -3.69 4.81
C HIS A 202 22.51 -4.55 5.88
N THR A 203 23.71 -4.14 6.27
CA THR A 203 24.44 -4.68 7.42
C THR A 203 24.44 -3.63 8.53
N CYS A 204 24.00 -4.01 9.72
CA CYS A 204 24.00 -3.17 10.91
C CYS A 204 25.07 -3.63 11.89
#